data_AF-A0A0B1SYY0-F1
#
_entry.id   AF-A0A0B1SYY0-F1
#
_cell.length_a   1.000
_cell.length_b   1.000
_cell.length_c   1.000
_cell.angle_alpha   90.00
_cell.angle_beta   90.00
_cell.angle_gamma   90.00
#
_symmetry.space_group_name_H-M   'P 1'
#
loop_
_entity.id
_entity.type
_entity.pdbx_description
1 polymer ?
#
loop_
_entity_poly.entity_id
_entity_poly.type
_entity_poly.pdbx_seq_one_letter_code
_entity_poly.pdbx_strand_id
1 'polypeptide(L)'
;MLYLDSVMDNLLPAARPFLLTVYKNKEDADIAWEIMVSSRIYGLAFGCFISIFLSRRHGRKFPVVLGTVLDLVGILLTLLTVHIRLGMVAATVGRFINGCGQGIVQTAGSVMLAELPPTQKRGIALATLTVWACLGELAGMVISLEEFLGRPSNWHIAMGIPLIPLVPALYILARAPESPRYLFMENREEDARKALQYYQVV
;
A
#
# COMPACT_ATOMS: atom_id res chain seq x y z
N MET A 1 3.54 -5.18 -10.39
CA MET A 1 3.24 -6.18 -9.34
C MET A 1 4.40 -7.12 -9.05
N LEU A 2 5.28 -7.43 -10.01
CA LEU A 2 6.51 -8.23 -9.81
C LEU A 2 7.75 -7.43 -9.35
N TYR A 3 7.61 -6.13 -9.08
CA TYR A 3 8.75 -5.23 -8.91
C TYR A 3 9.09 -4.93 -7.44
N LEU A 4 8.13 -5.12 -6.51
CA LEU A 4 8.30 -4.82 -5.09
C LEU A 4 9.04 -5.93 -4.34
N ASP A 5 9.08 -7.13 -4.93
CA ASP A 5 9.90 -8.25 -4.47
C ASP A 5 11.38 -7.91 -4.62
N SER A 6 11.79 -7.21 -5.69
CA SER A 6 13.19 -6.81 -5.90
C SER A 6 13.75 -5.91 -4.80
N VAL A 7 12.92 -5.05 -4.19
CA VAL A 7 13.33 -4.22 -3.04
C VAL A 7 13.58 -5.11 -1.81
N MET A 8 12.73 -6.12 -1.61
CA MET A 8 12.84 -7.05 -0.49
C MET A 8 14.00 -8.04 -0.68
N ASP A 9 14.24 -8.48 -1.90
CA ASP A 9 15.39 -9.30 -2.27
C ASP A 9 16.70 -8.55 -2.00
N ASN A 10 16.73 -7.23 -2.27
CA ASN A 10 17.87 -6.37 -1.92
C ASN A 10 18.05 -6.21 -0.40
N LEU A 11 16.98 -6.34 0.39
CA LEU A 11 17.04 -6.25 1.85
C LEU A 11 17.36 -7.59 2.52
N LEU A 12 17.25 -8.72 1.83
CA LEU A 12 17.53 -10.05 2.39
C LEU A 12 18.97 -10.17 2.93
N PRO A 13 20.03 -9.72 2.23
CA PRO A 13 21.40 -9.72 2.77
C PRO A 13 21.52 -8.95 4.08
N ALA A 14 20.83 -7.80 4.17
CA ALA A 14 20.80 -6.94 5.35
C ALA A 14 20.02 -7.58 6.52
N ALA A 15 18.93 -8.28 6.24
CA ALA A 15 18.08 -8.91 7.25
C ALA A 15 18.64 -10.27 7.74
N ARG A 16 19.50 -10.92 6.95
CA ARG A 16 20.07 -12.25 7.23
C ARG A 16 20.73 -12.38 8.62
N PRO A 17 21.53 -11.42 9.13
CA PRO A 17 22.10 -11.50 10.46
C PRO A 17 21.04 -11.55 11.57
N PHE A 18 19.94 -10.81 11.41
CA PHE A 18 18.81 -10.87 12.34
C PHE A 18 18.07 -12.20 12.23
N LEU A 19 17.78 -12.66 11.02
CA LEU A 19 17.08 -13.94 10.82
C LEU A 19 17.86 -15.11 11.40
N LEU A 20 19.19 -15.12 11.31
CA LEU A 20 20.03 -16.17 11.89
C LEU A 20 20.04 -16.19 13.43
N THR A 21 19.70 -15.07 14.09
CA THR A 21 19.49 -15.06 15.55
C THR A 21 18.18 -15.74 15.96
N VAL A 22 17.18 -15.75 15.06
CA VAL A 22 15.86 -16.34 15.29
C VAL A 22 15.83 -17.80 14.82
N TYR A 23 16.31 -18.05 13.60
CA TYR A 23 16.41 -19.34 12.95
C TYR A 23 17.88 -19.72 12.88
N LYS A 24 18.29 -20.68 13.71
CA LYS A 24 19.69 -21.13 13.82
C LYS A 24 20.27 -21.69 12.50
N ASN A 25 19.40 -22.02 11.54
CA ASN A 25 19.75 -22.52 10.21
C ASN A 25 19.48 -21.46 9.13
N LYS A 26 20.36 -21.40 8.13
CA LYS A 26 20.24 -20.49 6.99
C LYS A 26 19.02 -20.80 6.11
N GLU A 27 18.72 -22.07 5.90
CA GLU A 27 17.62 -22.52 5.06
C GLU A 27 16.25 -22.13 5.64
N ASP A 28 16.05 -22.38 6.95
CA ASP A 28 14.83 -21.98 7.67
C ASP A 28 14.61 -20.45 7.67
N ALA A 29 15.70 -19.68 7.79
CA ALA A 29 15.68 -18.22 7.72
C ALA A 29 15.23 -17.70 6.35
N ASP A 30 15.78 -18.26 5.27
CA ASP A 30 15.45 -17.86 3.90
C ASP A 30 14.00 -18.24 3.57
N ILE A 31 13.54 -19.44 3.96
CA ILE A 31 12.14 -19.87 3.80
C ILE A 31 11.18 -18.94 4.54
N ALA A 32 11.48 -18.58 5.79
CA ALA A 32 10.64 -17.68 6.57
C ALA A 32 10.51 -16.29 5.94
N TRP A 33 11.61 -15.78 5.35
CA TRP A 33 11.61 -14.53 4.62
C TRP A 33 10.76 -14.62 3.34
N GLU A 34 10.93 -15.66 2.53
CA GLU A 34 10.17 -15.87 1.30
C GLU A 34 8.67 -15.98 1.56
N ILE A 35 8.27 -16.69 2.62
CA ILE A 35 6.86 -16.77 3.05
C ILE A 35 6.34 -15.37 3.42
N MET A 36 7.13 -14.60 4.17
CA MET A 36 6.78 -13.23 4.54
C MET A 36 6.60 -12.34 3.30
N VAL A 37 7.51 -12.38 2.32
CA VAL A 37 7.41 -11.61 1.08
C VAL A 37 6.19 -12.04 0.27
N SER A 38 6.03 -13.34 0.04
CA SER A 38 4.93 -13.93 -0.75
C SER A 38 3.56 -13.66 -0.15
N SER A 39 3.44 -13.61 1.19
CA SER A 39 2.18 -13.33 1.89
C SER A 39 1.51 -12.01 1.44
N ARG A 40 2.31 -11.03 1.02
CA ARG A 40 1.80 -9.75 0.51
C ARG A 40 1.02 -9.93 -0.79
N ILE A 41 1.49 -10.76 -1.70
CA ILE A 41 0.84 -11.00 -3.00
C ILE A 41 -0.51 -11.69 -2.79
N TYR A 42 -0.57 -12.68 -1.90
CA TYR A 42 -1.82 -13.33 -1.52
C TYR A 42 -2.81 -12.34 -0.88
N GLY A 43 -2.32 -11.49 0.02
CA GLY A 43 -3.13 -10.42 0.61
C GLY A 43 -3.66 -9.46 -0.45
N LEU A 44 -2.83 -9.08 -1.42
CA LEU A 44 -3.23 -8.21 -2.51
C LEU A 44 -4.34 -8.81 -3.36
N ALA A 45 -4.21 -10.07 -3.76
CA ALA A 45 -5.26 -10.75 -4.51
C ALA A 45 -6.58 -10.76 -3.74
N PHE A 46 -6.51 -11.08 -2.44
CA PHE A 46 -7.68 -11.09 -1.55
C PHE A 46 -8.31 -9.69 -1.41
N GLY A 47 -7.49 -8.65 -1.24
CA GLY A 47 -7.94 -7.25 -1.18
C GLY A 47 -8.68 -6.80 -2.45
N CYS A 48 -8.15 -7.16 -3.62
CA CYS A 48 -8.81 -6.87 -4.91
C CYS A 48 -10.22 -7.49 -4.99
N PHE A 49 -10.39 -8.73 -4.55
CA PHE A 49 -11.71 -9.39 -4.52
C PHE A 49 -12.67 -8.68 -3.56
N ILE A 50 -12.22 -8.39 -2.33
CA ILE A 50 -13.04 -7.73 -1.31
C ILE A 50 -13.46 -6.32 -1.75
N SER A 51 -12.58 -5.59 -2.43
CA SER A 51 -12.86 -4.25 -2.93
C SER A 51 -14.09 -4.19 -3.83
N ILE A 52 -14.37 -5.24 -4.61
CA ILE A 52 -15.53 -5.28 -5.50
C ILE A 52 -16.83 -5.19 -4.69
N PHE A 53 -16.91 -5.93 -3.58
CA PHE A 53 -18.09 -5.94 -2.70
C PHE A 53 -18.21 -4.64 -1.91
N LEU A 54 -17.11 -4.16 -1.33
CA LEU A 54 -17.08 -2.89 -0.60
C LEU A 54 -17.52 -1.72 -1.48
N SER A 55 -17.01 -1.68 -2.71
CA SER A 55 -17.27 -0.57 -3.62
C SER A 55 -18.71 -0.53 -4.14
N ARG A 56 -19.40 -1.68 -4.17
CA ARG A 56 -20.82 -1.76 -4.53
C ARG A 56 -21.73 -1.27 -3.41
N ARG A 57 -21.33 -1.44 -2.15
CA ARG A 57 -22.20 -1.19 -0.99
C ARG A 57 -21.96 0.14 -0.30
N HIS A 58 -20.73 0.67 -0.32
CA HIS A 58 -20.34 1.84 0.47
C HIS A 58 -19.73 2.97 -0.38
N GLY A 59 -19.86 2.90 -1.71
CA GLY A 59 -19.28 3.88 -2.62
C GLY A 59 -17.79 3.69 -2.86
N ARG A 60 -17.11 4.76 -3.32
CA ARG A 60 -15.72 4.67 -3.81
C ARG A 60 -14.70 5.09 -2.76
N LYS A 61 -14.94 6.17 -2.02
CA LYS A 61 -14.01 6.69 -1.01
C LYS A 61 -13.84 5.75 0.18
N PHE A 62 -14.93 5.19 0.70
CA PHE A 62 -14.88 4.31 1.87
C PHE A 62 -13.90 3.12 1.71
N PRO A 63 -13.97 2.32 0.61
CA PRO A 63 -12.99 1.28 0.37
C PRO A 63 -11.55 1.81 0.32
N VAL A 64 -11.30 2.95 -0.33
CA VAL A 64 -9.95 3.51 -0.44
C VAL A 64 -9.40 3.91 0.93
N VAL A 65 -10.20 4.58 1.76
CA VAL A 65 -9.82 4.95 3.14
C VAL A 65 -9.56 3.70 3.97
N LEU A 66 -10.45 2.70 3.91
CA LEU A 66 -10.27 1.44 4.62
C LEU A 66 -8.97 0.74 4.18
N GLY A 67 -8.71 0.67 2.88
CA GLY A 67 -7.49 0.08 2.35
C GLY A 67 -6.23 0.81 2.81
N THR A 68 -6.24 2.15 2.82
CA THR A 68 -5.12 2.96 3.33
C THR A 68 -4.89 2.76 4.84
N VAL A 69 -5.95 2.57 5.62
CA VAL A 69 -5.84 2.23 7.06
C VAL A 69 -5.25 0.83 7.25
N LEU A 70 -5.69 -0.16 6.47
CA LEU A 70 -5.11 -1.51 6.49
C LEU A 70 -3.63 -1.48 6.10
N ASP A 71 -3.25 -0.68 5.10
CA ASP A 71 -1.85 -0.48 4.72
C ASP A 71 -1.02 0.06 5.89
N LEU A 72 -1.53 1.07 6.59
CA LEU A 72 -0.89 1.67 7.75
C LEU A 72 -0.68 0.64 8.86
N VAL A 73 -1.71 -0.12 9.21
CA VAL A 73 -1.66 -1.17 10.23
C VAL A 73 -0.66 -2.27 9.83
N GLY A 74 -0.68 -2.69 8.57
CA GLY A 74 0.23 -3.72 8.08
C GLY A 74 1.70 -3.32 8.12
N ILE A 75 2.02 -2.06 7.79
CA ILE A 75 3.39 -1.54 7.89
C ILE A 75 3.83 -1.43 9.35
N LEU A 76 2.95 -0.94 10.24
CA LEU A 76 3.24 -0.87 11.68
C LEU A 76 3.50 -2.26 12.28
N LEU A 77 2.69 -3.26 11.94
CA LEU A 77 2.91 -4.64 12.36
C LEU A 77 4.24 -5.20 11.83
N THR A 78 4.60 -4.86 10.59
CA THR A 78 5.90 -5.25 10.00
C THR A 78 7.08 -4.57 10.70
N LEU A 79 6.92 -3.35 11.20
CA LEU A 79 7.97 -2.67 11.99
C LEU A 79 8.19 -3.30 13.37
N LEU A 80 7.12 -3.83 13.98
CA LEU A 80 7.19 -4.49 15.29
C LEU A 80 7.97 -5.81 15.26
N THR A 81 8.35 -6.31 14.08
CA THR A 81 9.16 -7.54 13.89
C THR A 81 10.43 -7.57 14.74
N VAL A 82 11.09 -6.43 14.94
CA VAL A 82 12.37 -6.36 15.68
C VAL A 82 12.16 -6.33 17.20
N HIS A 83 10.95 -5.99 17.67
CA HIS A 83 10.68 -5.78 19.10
C HIS A 83 9.99 -6.96 19.79
N ILE A 84 9.42 -7.91 19.02
CA ILE A 84 8.59 -8.99 19.56
C ILE A 84 9.26 -10.35 19.34
N ARG A 85 9.18 -11.23 20.33
CA ARG A 85 9.72 -12.62 20.28
C ARG A 85 9.08 -13.49 19.17
N LEU A 86 7.86 -13.15 18.74
CA LEU A 86 7.12 -13.71 17.60
C LEU A 86 7.16 -12.78 16.37
N GLY A 87 8.20 -11.95 16.26
CA GLY A 87 8.31 -10.87 15.29
C GLY A 87 8.05 -11.29 13.85
N MET A 88 8.60 -12.44 13.42
CA MET A 88 8.43 -12.94 12.06
C MET A 88 6.99 -13.30 11.71
N VAL A 89 6.23 -13.87 12.66
CA VAL A 89 4.81 -14.16 12.45
C VAL A 89 4.01 -12.87 12.35
N ALA A 90 4.30 -11.89 13.21
CA ALA A 90 3.70 -10.56 13.14
C ALA A 90 4.04 -9.84 11.83
N ALA A 91 5.26 -10.00 11.32
CA ALA A 91 5.69 -9.49 10.03
C ALA A 91 4.90 -10.08 8.87
N THR A 92 4.75 -11.41 8.84
CA THR A 92 3.99 -12.12 7.81
C THR A 92 2.52 -11.71 7.82
N VAL A 93 1.89 -11.62 9.00
CA VAL A 93 0.50 -11.14 9.13
C VAL A 93 0.39 -9.67 8.72
N GLY A 94 1.33 -8.83 9.13
CA GLY A 94 1.40 -7.42 8.75
C GLY A 94 1.53 -7.24 7.23
N ARG A 95 2.35 -8.07 6.58
CA ARG A 95 2.52 -8.11 5.12
C ARG A 95 1.28 -8.56 4.39
N PHE A 96 0.58 -9.56 4.89
CA PHE A 96 -0.71 -9.97 4.35
C PHE A 96 -1.75 -8.84 4.46
N ILE A 97 -1.87 -8.19 5.62
CA ILE A 97 -2.80 -7.08 5.84
C ILE A 97 -2.44 -5.88 4.95
N ASN A 98 -1.16 -5.55 4.82
CA ASN A 98 -0.67 -4.53 3.90
C ASN A 98 -0.96 -4.91 2.44
N GLY A 99 -0.84 -6.18 2.06
CA GLY A 99 -1.28 -6.66 0.76
C GLY A 99 -2.76 -6.37 0.51
N CYS A 100 -3.62 -6.74 1.47
CA CYS A 100 -5.06 -6.51 1.39
C CYS A 100 -5.41 -5.03 1.22
N GLY A 101 -4.78 -4.15 2.01
CA GLY A 101 -4.95 -2.70 1.92
C GLY A 101 -4.62 -2.17 0.54
N GLN A 102 -3.42 -2.51 0.04
CA GLN A 102 -2.97 -2.10 -1.29
C GLN A 102 -3.87 -2.62 -2.40
N GLY A 103 -4.33 -3.87 -2.32
CA GLY A 103 -5.26 -4.44 -3.30
C GLY A 103 -6.54 -3.63 -3.39
N ILE A 104 -7.13 -3.27 -2.24
CA ILE A 104 -8.34 -2.44 -2.18
C ILE A 104 -8.10 -1.04 -2.74
N VAL A 105 -7.00 -0.38 -2.32
CA VAL A 105 -6.65 0.96 -2.81
C VAL A 105 -6.41 0.94 -4.32
N GLN A 106 -5.73 -0.09 -4.84
CA GLN A 106 -5.44 -0.17 -6.27
C GLN A 106 -6.73 -0.32 -7.09
N THR A 107 -7.67 -1.16 -6.68
CA THR A 107 -8.93 -1.35 -7.40
C THR A 107 -9.89 -0.19 -7.21
N ALA A 108 -10.24 0.18 -5.98
CA ALA A 108 -11.20 1.24 -5.70
C ALA A 108 -10.63 2.62 -6.02
N GLY A 109 -9.34 2.85 -5.76
CA GLY A 109 -8.68 4.13 -5.97
C GLY A 109 -8.49 4.45 -7.46
N SER A 110 -8.15 3.45 -8.29
CA SER A 110 -8.08 3.66 -9.74
C SER A 110 -9.45 4.00 -10.33
N VAL A 111 -10.52 3.37 -9.84
CA VAL A 111 -11.89 3.68 -10.26
C VAL A 111 -12.29 5.08 -9.79
N MET A 112 -12.03 5.42 -8.53
CA MET A 112 -12.30 6.76 -8.01
C MET A 112 -11.57 7.81 -8.83
N LEU A 113 -10.28 7.63 -9.10
CA LEU A 113 -9.49 8.57 -9.89
C LEU A 113 -10.00 8.68 -11.33
N ALA A 114 -10.47 7.59 -11.95
CA ALA A 114 -11.04 7.64 -13.29
C ALA A 114 -12.37 8.42 -13.36
N GLU A 115 -13.07 8.56 -12.23
CA GLU A 115 -14.34 9.28 -12.13
C GLU A 115 -14.17 10.80 -11.92
N LEU A 116 -13.01 11.28 -11.47
CA LEU A 116 -12.77 12.71 -11.19
C LEU A 116 -12.50 13.59 -12.43
N PRO A 117 -11.57 13.24 -13.34
CA PRO A 117 -11.18 14.12 -14.43
C PRO A 117 -12.20 14.10 -15.58
N PRO A 118 -12.22 15.17 -16.41
CA PRO A 118 -12.97 15.20 -17.66
C PRO A 118 -12.59 14.03 -18.56
N THR A 119 -13.53 13.53 -19.37
CA THR A 119 -13.37 12.33 -20.21
C THR A 119 -12.08 12.33 -21.04
N GLN A 120 -11.64 13.49 -21.51
CA GLN A 120 -10.43 13.68 -22.32
C GLN A 120 -9.12 13.49 -21.54
N LYS A 121 -9.11 13.76 -20.22
CA LYS A 121 -7.90 13.72 -19.36
C LYS A 121 -7.80 12.46 -18.49
N ARG A 122 -8.77 11.55 -18.56
CA ARG A 122 -8.81 10.30 -17.78
C ARG A 122 -7.55 9.45 -17.95
N GLY A 123 -7.09 9.29 -19.20
CA GLY A 123 -5.89 8.52 -19.50
C GLY A 123 -4.64 9.10 -18.84
N ILE A 124 -4.50 10.43 -18.84
CA ILE A 124 -3.37 11.13 -18.20
C ILE A 124 -3.41 10.94 -16.68
N ALA A 125 -4.59 11.07 -16.06
CA ALA A 125 -4.73 10.88 -14.62
C ALA A 125 -4.31 9.47 -14.17
N LEU A 126 -4.75 8.43 -14.89
CA LEU A 126 -4.36 7.06 -14.61
C LEU A 126 -2.87 6.82 -14.89
N ALA A 127 -2.32 7.40 -15.96
CA ALA A 127 -0.89 7.30 -16.25
C ALA A 127 -0.03 7.92 -15.12
N THR A 128 -0.47 9.05 -14.57
CA THR A 128 0.20 9.71 -13.43
C THR A 128 0.29 8.79 -12.21
N LEU A 129 -0.74 8.00 -11.89
CA LEU A 129 -0.64 6.99 -10.81
C LEU A 129 0.48 5.99 -11.05
N THR A 130 0.56 5.45 -12.27
CA THR A 130 1.59 4.47 -12.62
C THR A 130 2.99 5.09 -12.54
N VAL A 131 3.16 6.33 -12.99
CA VAL A 131 4.44 7.05 -12.90
C VAL A 131 4.86 7.22 -11.44
N TRP A 132 3.94 7.67 -10.56
CA TRP A 132 4.23 7.80 -9.13
C TRP A 132 4.55 6.47 -8.46
N ALA A 133 3.86 5.39 -8.86
CA ALA A 133 4.16 4.04 -8.37
C ALA A 133 5.59 3.62 -8.76
N CYS A 134 5.99 3.80 -10.02
CA CYS A 134 7.35 3.50 -10.48
C CYS A 134 8.42 4.35 -9.77
N LEU A 135 8.15 5.64 -9.54
CA LEU A 135 9.06 6.52 -8.82
C LEU A 135 9.22 6.10 -7.35
N GLY A 136 8.12 5.74 -6.68
CA GLY A 136 8.16 5.24 -5.31
C GLY A 136 8.97 3.96 -5.18
N GLU A 137 8.86 3.08 -6.16
CA GLU A 137 9.62 1.84 -6.24
C GLU A 137 11.11 2.06 -6.49
N LEU A 138 11.45 2.94 -7.43
CA LEU A 138 12.83 3.36 -7.67
C LEU A 138 13.47 3.95 -6.41
N ALA A 139 12.74 4.83 -5.71
CA ALA A 139 13.20 5.37 -4.43
C ALA A 139 13.38 4.25 -3.38
N GLY A 140 12.47 3.28 -3.31
CA GLY A 140 12.60 2.12 -2.44
C GLY A 140 13.85 1.28 -2.72
N MET A 141 14.18 1.07 -4.00
CA MET A 141 15.40 0.36 -4.40
C MET A 141 16.66 1.11 -3.95
N VAL A 142 16.72 2.43 -4.16
CA VAL A 142 17.87 3.26 -3.75
C VAL A 142 18.05 3.24 -2.23
N ILE A 143 16.96 3.36 -1.48
CA ILE A 143 16.99 3.38 -0.01
C ILE A 143 17.43 2.02 0.56
N SER A 144 17.15 0.93 -0.16
CA SER A 144 17.47 -0.43 0.25
C SER A 144 18.93 -0.83 -0.01
N LEU A 145 19.73 0.05 -0.63
CA LEU A 145 21.16 -0.16 -0.81
C LEU A 145 21.91 -0.08 0.54
N GLU A 146 23.05 -0.78 0.63
CA GLU A 146 23.89 -0.83 1.84
C GLU A 146 24.45 0.56 2.24
N GLU A 147 24.68 1.44 1.27
CA GLU A 147 25.14 2.81 1.54
C GLU A 147 24.11 3.62 2.34
N PHE A 148 22.83 3.29 2.21
CA PHE A 148 21.71 3.94 2.89
C PHE A 148 21.19 3.07 4.05
N LEU A 149 20.02 2.43 3.90
CA LEU A 149 19.34 1.69 4.97
C LEU A 149 19.38 0.17 4.80
N GLY A 150 20.02 -0.34 3.75
CA GLY A 150 20.31 -1.76 3.54
C GLY A 150 21.36 -2.34 4.48
N ARG A 151 21.50 -1.79 5.70
CA ARG A 151 22.45 -2.28 6.71
C ARG A 151 21.74 -3.16 7.73
N PRO A 152 22.44 -4.14 8.35
CA PRO A 152 21.84 -5.02 9.37
C PRO A 152 21.22 -4.30 10.57
N SER A 153 21.67 -3.09 10.88
CA SER A 153 21.09 -2.28 11.96
C SER A 153 19.82 -1.53 11.56
N ASN A 154 19.59 -1.26 10.27
CA ASN A 154 18.61 -0.27 9.81
C ASN A 154 17.56 -0.83 8.83
N TRP A 155 17.66 -2.09 8.41
CA TRP A 155 16.75 -2.71 7.43
C TRP A 155 15.26 -2.60 7.81
N HIS A 156 14.94 -2.63 9.11
CA HIS A 156 13.57 -2.47 9.60
C HIS A 156 13.04 -1.05 9.38
N ILE A 157 13.90 -0.03 9.52
CA ILE A 157 13.56 1.37 9.24
C ILE A 157 13.22 1.54 7.76
N ALA A 158 13.95 0.86 6.86
CA ALA A 158 13.66 0.88 5.42
C ALA A 158 12.23 0.39 5.12
N MET A 159 11.75 -0.62 5.85
CA MET A 159 10.36 -1.11 5.71
C MET A 159 9.31 -0.11 6.23
N GLY A 160 9.68 0.83 7.09
CA GLY A 160 8.79 1.83 7.68
C GLY A 160 8.69 3.13 6.90
N ILE A 161 9.62 3.42 5.99
CA ILE A 161 9.63 4.66 5.19
C ILE A 161 8.33 4.93 4.44
N PRO A 162 7.61 3.92 3.90
CA PRO A 162 6.32 4.15 3.27
C PRO A 162 5.28 4.83 4.17
N LEU A 163 5.44 4.83 5.51
CA LEU A 163 4.57 5.57 6.43
C LEU A 163 4.61 7.09 6.20
N ILE A 164 5.76 7.63 5.80
CA ILE A 164 5.99 9.06 5.63
C ILE A 164 5.02 9.67 4.61
N PRO A 165 4.89 9.13 3.37
CA PRO A 165 3.88 9.61 2.42
C PRO A 165 2.47 9.11 2.73
N LEU A 166 2.31 7.97 3.41
CA LEU A 166 1.00 7.35 3.65
C LEU A 166 0.13 8.15 4.63
N VAL A 167 0.71 8.66 5.72
CA VAL A 167 -0.07 9.39 6.76
C VAL A 167 -0.66 10.70 6.21
N PRO A 168 0.10 11.57 5.52
CA PRO A 168 -0.48 12.74 4.86
C PRO A 168 -1.51 12.37 3.79
N ALA A 169 -1.25 11.32 3.00
CA ALA A 169 -2.18 10.86 1.97
C ALA A 169 -3.52 10.42 2.58
N LEU A 170 -3.50 9.67 3.68
CA LEU A 170 -4.70 9.26 4.41
C LEU A 170 -5.49 10.46 4.92
N TYR A 171 -4.80 11.47 5.46
CA TYR A 171 -5.44 12.69 5.96
C TYR A 171 -6.11 13.50 4.85
N ILE A 172 -5.41 13.68 3.72
CA ILE A 172 -5.95 14.38 2.54
C ILE A 172 -7.16 13.60 1.99
N LEU A 173 -7.04 12.28 1.84
CA LEU A 173 -8.11 11.43 1.35
C LEU A 173 -9.34 11.46 2.28
N ALA A 174 -9.13 11.43 3.60
CA ALA A 174 -10.23 11.49 4.57
C ALA A 174 -11.05 12.80 4.43
N ARG A 175 -10.39 13.91 4.09
CA ARG A 175 -11.04 15.21 3.86
C ARG A 175 -11.61 15.40 2.47
N ALA A 176 -11.10 14.69 1.47
CA ALA A 176 -11.56 14.79 0.10
C ALA A 176 -13.05 14.40 0.00
N PRO A 177 -13.86 15.06 -0.84
CA PRO A 177 -15.25 14.65 -1.03
C PRO A 177 -15.35 13.25 -1.67
N GLU A 178 -16.53 12.64 -1.57
CA GLU A 178 -16.80 11.38 -2.28
C GLU A 178 -16.84 11.60 -3.80
N SER A 179 -16.70 10.54 -4.58
CA SER A 179 -16.80 10.62 -6.05
C SER A 179 -18.09 11.34 -6.49
N PRO A 180 -18.00 12.39 -7.32
CA PRO A 180 -19.18 13.09 -7.85
C PRO A 180 -20.17 12.15 -8.54
N ARG A 181 -19.65 11.14 -9.24
CA ARG A 181 -20.47 10.15 -9.94
C ARG A 181 -21.24 9.25 -8.97
N TYR A 182 -20.62 8.85 -7.88
CA TYR A 182 -21.29 8.07 -6.84
C TYR A 182 -22.38 8.89 -6.16
N LEU A 183 -22.09 10.14 -5.79
CA LEU A 183 -23.07 11.05 -5.17
C LEU A 183 -24.28 11.30 -6.07
N PHE A 184 -24.07 11.42 -7.38
CA PHE A 184 -25.14 11.54 -8.35
C PHE A 184 -26.02 10.28 -8.44
N MET A 185 -25.42 9.08 -8.44
CA MET A 185 -26.17 7.81 -8.44
C MET A 185 -27.00 7.60 -7.15
N GLU A 186 -26.55 8.17 -6.03
CA GLU A 186 -27.27 8.15 -4.75
C GLU A 186 -28.32 9.28 -4.60
N ASN A 187 -28.70 9.96 -5.70
CA ASN A 187 -29.63 11.10 -5.71
C ASN A 187 -29.21 12.28 -4.82
N ARG A 188 -27.90 12.47 -4.58
CA ARG A 188 -27.33 13.61 -3.81
C ARG A 188 -26.72 14.66 -4.73
N GLU A 189 -27.54 15.29 -5.57
CA GLU A 189 -27.09 16.20 -6.62
C GLU A 189 -26.31 17.43 -6.11
N GLU A 190 -26.74 18.02 -5.00
CA GLU A 190 -26.06 19.18 -4.39
C GLU A 190 -24.64 18.85 -3.94
N ASP A 191 -24.45 17.68 -3.34
CA ASP A 191 -23.13 17.21 -2.90
C ASP A 191 -22.27 16.80 -4.10
N ALA A 192 -22.88 16.20 -5.13
CA ALA A 192 -22.21 15.88 -6.39
C ALA A 192 -21.67 17.14 -7.07
N ARG A 193 -22.44 18.25 -7.08
CA ARG A 193 -22.01 19.54 -7.65
C ARG A 193 -20.83 20.14 -6.87
N LYS A 194 -20.88 20.12 -5.53
CA LYS A 194 -19.77 20.57 -4.68
C LYS A 194 -18.50 19.74 -4.89
N ALA A 195 -18.64 18.42 -4.97
CA ALA A 195 -17.52 17.53 -5.25
C ALA A 195 -16.92 17.79 -6.64
N LEU A 196 -17.78 17.99 -7.66
CA LEU A 196 -17.34 18.31 -9.01
C LEU A 196 -16.58 19.64 -9.05
N GLN A 197 -17.11 20.68 -8.40
CA GLN A 197 -16.43 21.97 -8.27
C GLN A 197 -15.09 21.81 -7.58
N TYR A 198 -14.99 21.02 -6.51
CA TYR A 198 -13.73 20.79 -5.81
C TYR A 198 -12.65 20.13 -6.71
N TYR A 199 -13.04 19.16 -7.55
CA TYR A 199 -12.10 18.39 -8.38
C TYR A 199 -11.84 18.99 -9.77
N GLN A 200 -12.76 19.80 -10.30
CA GLN A 200 -12.72 20.33 -11.67
C GLN A 200 -12.59 21.85 -11.72
N VAL A 201 -11.94 22.49 -10.73
CA VAL A 201 -11.57 23.92 -10.84
C VAL A 201 -10.52 24.08 -11.95
N VAL A 202 -10.97 24.19 -13.20
CA VAL A 202 -10.31 24.83 -14.35
C VAL A 202 -11.40 25.44 -15.23
#